data_AF-A0AAU2ZHT8-F1
#
_entry.id   AF-A0AAU2ZHT8-F1
#
_cell.length_a   1.000
_cell.length_b   1.000
_cell.length_c   1.000
_cell.angle_alpha   90.00
_cell.angle_beta   90.00
_cell.angle_gamma   90.00
#
_symmetry.space_group_name_H-M   'P 1'
#
loop_
_entity.id
_entity.type
_entity.pdbx_description
1 polymer ?
#
loop_
_entity_poly.entity_id
_entity_poly.type
_entity_poly.pdbx_seq_one_letter_code
_entity_poly.pdbx_strand_id
1 'polypeptide(L)'
;MEPVLIDRSSWPQDGRIGRITAGEYAGSYLLLAAEINDSWAFYISEDPRAGKVDELEADDFWATEEDTPRLVEEMAVDWADESQDAALEKEIFDIRSEWHKRRRRDSMIRSLFRRPEQSG
;
A
#
# COMPACT_ATOMS: atom_id res chain seq x y z
N MET A 1 -23.80 11.69 2.08
CA MET A 1 -22.34 11.57 2.21
C MET A 1 -21.75 12.49 1.17
N GLU A 2 -20.92 13.44 1.58
CA GLU A 2 -20.17 14.27 0.64
C GLU A 2 -19.07 13.39 0.02
N PRO A 3 -18.78 13.51 -1.29
CA PRO A 3 -17.75 12.71 -1.93
C PRO A 3 -16.40 12.99 -1.28
N VAL A 4 -15.61 11.94 -1.04
CA VAL A 4 -14.22 12.08 -0.61
C VAL A 4 -13.47 12.80 -1.73
N LEU A 5 -13.13 14.07 -1.49
CA LEU A 5 -12.38 14.90 -2.43
C LEU A 5 -10.92 14.47 -2.43
N ILE A 6 -10.53 13.69 -3.43
CA ILE A 6 -9.13 13.38 -3.73
C ILE A 6 -8.58 14.52 -4.58
N ASP A 7 -8.01 15.52 -3.92
CA ASP A 7 -7.40 16.67 -4.57
C ASP A 7 -5.87 16.54 -4.58
N ARG A 8 -5.36 16.07 -5.73
CA ARG A 8 -3.93 15.89 -6.01
C ARG A 8 -3.10 17.13 -5.71
N SER A 9 -3.66 18.34 -5.85
CA SER A 9 -2.92 19.59 -5.64
C SER A 9 -2.81 20.01 -4.18
N SER A 10 -3.69 19.45 -3.33
CA SER A 10 -3.72 19.71 -1.89
C SER A 10 -2.95 18.67 -1.07
N TRP A 11 -2.56 17.55 -1.68
CA TRP A 11 -1.95 16.43 -0.97
C TRP A 11 -0.42 16.57 -0.87
N PRO A 12 0.19 16.02 0.20
CA PRO A 12 1.65 15.91 0.31
C PRO A 12 2.25 15.20 -0.91
N GLN A 13 3.50 15.56 -1.24
CA GLN A 13 4.21 15.00 -2.40
C GLN A 13 4.34 13.47 -2.32
N ASP A 14 4.44 12.93 -1.10
CA ASP A 14 4.62 11.50 -0.83
C ASP A 14 3.26 10.75 -0.70
N GLY A 15 2.13 11.45 -0.85
CA GLY A 15 0.78 10.89 -0.76
C GLY A 15 0.08 11.15 0.57
N ARG A 16 -1.08 10.51 0.76
CA ARG A 16 -1.87 10.57 2.01
C ARG A 16 -2.02 9.20 2.61
N ILE A 17 -2.03 9.15 3.95
CA ILE A 17 -2.26 7.91 4.68
C ILE A 17 -3.65 7.92 5.31
N GLY A 18 -4.31 6.78 5.23
CA GLY A 18 -5.60 6.56 5.88
C GLY A 18 -5.74 5.15 6.40
N ARG A 19 -6.73 4.95 7.26
CA ARG A 19 -7.11 3.62 7.76
C ARG A 19 -8.31 3.12 6.98
N ILE A 20 -8.23 1.89 6.49
CA ILE A 20 -9.31 1.22 5.78
C ILE A 20 -10.29 0.68 6.81
N THR A 21 -11.58 0.99 6.66
CA THR A 21 -12.61 0.57 7.64
C THR A 21 -13.63 -0.41 7.09
N ALA A 22 -13.64 -0.64 5.77
CA ALA A 22 -14.55 -1.57 5.11
C ALA A 22 -13.86 -2.46 4.07
N GLY A 23 -14.53 -3.55 3.69
CA GLY A 23 -14.05 -4.48 2.67
C GLY A 23 -13.03 -5.50 3.17
N GLU A 24 -12.29 -6.10 2.23
CA GLU A 24 -11.32 -7.16 2.52
C GLU A 24 -10.10 -6.66 3.32
N TYR A 25 -9.73 -5.40 3.13
CA TYR A 25 -8.58 -4.78 3.78
C TYR A 25 -8.95 -4.03 5.08
N ALA A 26 -10.17 -4.21 5.59
CA ALA A 26 -10.63 -3.53 6.80
C ALA A 26 -9.68 -3.75 7.99
N GLY A 27 -9.24 -2.65 8.62
CA GLY A 27 -8.27 -2.65 9.71
C GLY A 27 -6.84 -2.33 9.29
N SER A 28 -6.53 -2.38 8.00
CA SER A 28 -5.22 -2.05 7.41
C SER A 28 -5.06 -0.54 7.15
N TYR A 29 -3.83 -0.12 6.89
CA TYR A 29 -3.50 1.22 6.42
C TYR A 29 -3.36 1.25 4.91
N LEU A 30 -3.82 2.35 4.32
CA LEU A 30 -3.60 2.73 2.93
C LEU A 30 -2.64 3.91 2.89
N LEU A 31 -1.60 3.83 2.07
CA LEU A 31 -0.89 4.98 1.54
C LEU A 31 -1.33 5.16 0.08
N LEU A 32 -1.93 6.30 -0.23
CA LEU A 32 -2.37 6.65 -1.57
C LEU A 32 -1.46 7.74 -2.14
N ALA A 33 -0.68 7.38 -3.16
CA ALA A 33 0.33 8.25 -3.76
C ALA A 33 0.01 8.56 -5.23
N ALA A 34 0.30 9.79 -5.65
CA ALA A 34 0.09 10.22 -7.03
C ALA A 34 1.31 9.84 -7.89
N GLU A 35 1.09 9.09 -8.96
CA GLU A 35 2.13 8.63 -9.87
C GLU A 35 2.18 9.45 -11.18
N ILE A 36 3.28 9.30 -11.91
CA ILE A 36 3.46 9.92 -13.23
C ILE A 36 2.47 9.26 -14.21
N ASN A 37 1.68 10.06 -14.93
CA ASN A 37 0.57 9.67 -15.85
C ASN A 37 -0.83 9.53 -15.21
N ASP A 38 -1.22 10.48 -14.36
CA ASP A 38 -2.63 10.62 -13.88
C ASP A 38 -3.22 9.34 -13.27
N SER A 39 -2.35 8.58 -12.63
CA SER A 39 -2.66 7.32 -11.96
C SER A 39 -2.30 7.45 -10.49
N TRP A 40 -2.98 6.66 -9.67
CA TRP A 40 -2.79 6.59 -8.23
C TRP A 40 -2.30 5.21 -7.84
N ALA A 41 -1.30 5.17 -6.96
CA ALA A 41 -0.79 3.94 -6.37
C ALA A 41 -1.42 3.74 -4.98
N PHE A 42 -2.06 2.59 -4.79
CA PHE A 42 -2.61 2.14 -3.52
C PHE A 42 -1.60 1.19 -2.88
N TYR A 43 -1.01 1.59 -1.76
CA TYR A 43 -0.16 0.73 -0.94
C TYR A 43 -0.89 0.35 0.33
N ILE A 44 -1.18 -0.94 0.50
CA ILE A 44 -1.95 -1.44 1.64
C ILE A 44 -1.02 -2.24 2.54
N SER A 45 -1.07 -1.95 3.85
CA SER A 45 -0.32 -2.71 4.84
C SER A 45 -1.11 -2.87 6.12
N GLU A 46 -1.04 -4.06 6.71
CA GLU A 46 -1.61 -4.31 8.03
C GLU A 46 -0.96 -3.43 9.12
N ASP A 47 -1.70 -3.22 10.21
CA ASP A 47 -1.22 -2.50 11.39
C ASP A 47 -0.18 -3.35 12.16
N PRO A 48 1.10 -2.93 12.23
CA PRO A 48 2.13 -3.69 12.93
C PRO A 48 1.87 -3.80 14.44
N ARG A 49 1.01 -2.93 15.00
CA ARG A 49 0.66 -2.91 16.43
C ARG A 49 -0.50 -3.84 16.78
N ALA A 50 -1.22 -4.37 15.78
CA ALA A 50 -2.36 -5.29 16.00
C ALA A 50 -1.93 -6.66 16.58
N GLY A 51 -0.63 -6.90 16.71
CA GLY A 51 -0.09 -7.85 17.69
C GLY A 51 -0.09 -9.32 17.29
N LYS A 52 -0.38 -9.65 16.03
CA LYS A 52 -0.27 -11.02 15.52
C LYS A 52 0.09 -11.06 14.04
N VAL A 53 1.36 -10.93 13.69
CA VAL A 53 1.76 -11.45 12.37
C VAL A 53 3.23 -11.84 12.36
N ASP A 54 3.47 -13.16 12.30
CA ASP A 54 4.76 -13.72 11.86
C ASP A 54 5.03 -13.36 10.37
N GLU A 55 4.02 -12.92 9.62
CA GLU A 55 4.11 -12.45 8.23
C GLU A 55 3.16 -11.27 7.96
N LEU A 56 3.60 -10.02 8.18
CA LEU A 56 2.84 -8.84 7.77
C LEU A 56 2.50 -8.94 6.26
N GLU A 57 1.23 -8.86 5.88
CA GLU A 57 0.83 -8.82 4.48
C GLU A 57 0.83 -7.38 3.95
N ALA A 58 1.29 -7.21 2.70
CA ALA A 58 1.17 -5.95 1.97
C ALA A 58 0.73 -6.27 0.55
N ASP A 59 -0.10 -5.39 0.05
CA ASP A 59 -0.61 -5.44 -1.31
C ASP A 59 -0.45 -4.07 -1.95
N ASP A 60 -0.26 -4.05 -3.27
CA ASP A 60 -0.12 -2.82 -4.03
C ASP A 60 -0.75 -2.93 -5.42
N PHE A 61 -1.49 -1.89 -5.81
CA PHE A 61 -2.09 -1.79 -7.14
C PHE A 61 -2.23 -0.34 -7.59
N TRP A 62 -2.49 -0.16 -8.89
CA TRP A 62 -2.69 1.15 -9.51
C TRP A 62 -4.11 1.32 -10.00
N ALA A 63 -4.65 2.53 -9.84
CA ALA A 63 -5.93 2.92 -10.39
C ALA A 63 -5.82 4.24 -11.17
N THR A 64 -6.75 4.45 -12.10
CA THR A 64 -6.86 5.71 -12.83
C THR A 64 -7.43 6.81 -11.92
N GLU A 65 -7.20 8.07 -12.25
CA GLU A 65 -7.85 9.20 -11.56
C GLU A 65 -9.39 9.08 -11.53
N GLU A 66 -10.01 8.49 -12.55
CA GLU A 66 -11.46 8.28 -12.62
C GLU A 66 -11.97 7.20 -11.65
N ASP A 67 -11.22 6.11 -11.47
CA ASP A 67 -11.61 4.97 -10.62
C ASP A 67 -11.27 5.20 -9.15
N THR A 68 -10.25 6.01 -8.86
CA THR A 68 -9.71 6.20 -7.51
C THR A 68 -10.75 6.67 -6.48
N PRO A 69 -11.62 7.67 -6.76
CA PRO A 69 -12.62 8.13 -5.79
C PRO A 69 -13.59 7.01 -5.38
N ARG A 70 -14.00 6.18 -6.34
CA ARG A 70 -14.90 5.06 -6.09
C ARG A 70 -14.23 4.00 -5.21
N LEU A 71 -12.98 3.65 -5.50
CA LEU A 71 -12.23 2.64 -4.73
C LEU A 71 -12.01 3.11 -3.28
N VAL A 72 -11.65 4.38 -3.09
CA VAL A 72 -11.50 4.99 -1.76
C VAL A 72 -12.82 4.97 -0.97
N GLU A 73 -13.95 5.23 -1.64
CA GLU A 73 -15.28 5.15 -1.02
C GLU A 73 -15.64 3.70 -0.65
N GLU A 74 -15.41 2.73 -1.53
CA GLU A 74 -15.67 1.30 -1.28
C GLU A 74 -14.84 0.76 -0.10
N MET A 75 -13.60 1.26 0.06
CA MET A 75 -12.71 0.92 1.18
C MET A 75 -13.05 1.67 2.48
N ALA A 76 -13.92 2.68 2.42
CA ALA A 76 -14.27 3.57 3.54
C ALA A 76 -13.02 4.07 4.28
N VAL A 77 -12.14 4.77 3.56
CA VAL A 77 -10.85 5.24 4.10
C VAL A 77 -11.05 6.42 5.05
N ASP A 78 -10.65 6.24 6.30
CA ASP A 78 -10.53 7.30 7.29
C ASP A 78 -9.13 7.91 7.20
N TRP A 79 -9.02 9.08 6.57
CA TRP A 79 -7.75 9.77 6.39
C TRP A 79 -7.15 10.24 7.72
N ALA A 80 -5.84 10.03 7.88
CA ALA A 80 -5.10 10.59 8.98
C ALA A 80 -4.95 12.11 8.82
N ASP A 81 -4.68 12.79 9.94
CA ASP A 81 -4.26 14.19 9.92
C ASP A 81 -2.94 14.32 9.15
N GLU A 82 -2.83 15.34 8.30
CA GLU A 82 -1.62 15.58 7.47
C GLU A 82 -0.33 15.65 8.30
N SER A 83 -0.43 16.18 9.52
CA SER A 83 0.71 16.25 10.46
C SER A 83 1.26 14.88 10.89
N GLN A 84 0.48 13.81 10.69
CA GLN A 84 0.81 12.44 11.06
C GLN A 84 1.29 11.60 9.89
N ASP A 85 1.04 12.03 8.64
CA ASP A 85 1.34 11.25 7.43
C ASP A 85 2.79 10.77 7.41
N ALA A 86 3.77 11.68 7.54
CA ALA A 86 5.19 11.31 7.50
C ALA A 86 5.61 10.34 8.63
N ALA A 87 4.98 10.43 9.80
CA ALA A 87 5.29 9.54 10.92
C ALA A 87 4.69 8.15 10.70
N LEU A 88 3.44 8.09 10.23
CA LEU A 88 2.75 6.85 9.89
C LEU A 88 3.40 6.16 8.69
N GLU A 89 3.81 6.91 7.68
CA GLU A 89 4.54 6.40 6.52
C GLU A 89 5.80 5.70 6.98
N LYS A 90 6.58 6.38 7.84
CA LYS A 90 7.82 5.84 8.37
C LYS A 90 7.59 4.58 9.21
N GLU A 91 6.55 4.58 10.02
CA GLU A 91 6.26 3.47 10.92
C GLU A 91 5.69 2.25 10.22
N ILE A 92 4.83 2.44 9.22
CA ILE A 92 4.07 1.36 8.60
C ILE A 92 4.73 0.91 7.29
N PHE A 93 5.23 1.86 6.49
CA PHE A 93 5.68 1.63 5.12
C PHE A 93 7.21 1.70 4.96
N ASP A 94 7.93 2.55 5.71
CA ASP A 94 9.41 2.62 5.65
C ASP A 94 10.08 1.40 6.33
N ILE A 95 9.46 0.81 7.35
CA ILE A 95 9.84 -0.53 7.88
C ILE A 95 9.87 -1.57 6.74
N ARG A 96 9.08 -1.39 5.68
CA ARG A 96 8.94 -2.34 4.57
C ARG A 96 9.78 -2.02 3.33
N SER A 97 10.26 -0.79 3.14
CA SER A 97 11.32 -0.48 2.15
C SER A 97 12.54 -1.40 2.35
N GLU A 98 12.89 -1.67 3.61
CA GLU A 98 13.96 -2.59 3.98
C GLU A 98 13.55 -4.08 3.94
N TRP A 99 12.28 -4.42 4.22
CA TRP A 99 11.77 -5.81 4.10
C TRP A 99 11.55 -6.27 2.65
N HIS A 100 10.98 -5.47 1.76
CA HIS A 100 10.84 -5.81 0.33
C HIS A 100 12.21 -5.92 -0.35
N LYS A 101 13.19 -5.08 0.01
CA LYS A 101 14.59 -5.27 -0.41
C LYS A 101 15.14 -6.62 0.05
N ARG A 102 14.85 -7.04 1.29
CA ARG A 102 15.26 -8.36 1.82
C ARG A 102 14.53 -9.53 1.15
N ARG A 103 13.20 -9.46 0.98
CA ARG A 103 12.37 -10.52 0.38
C ARG A 103 12.62 -10.69 -1.12
N ARG A 104 12.92 -9.62 -1.88
CA ARG A 104 13.44 -9.76 -3.25
C ARG A 104 14.78 -10.46 -3.30
N ARG A 105 15.66 -10.23 -2.31
CA ARG A 105 16.96 -10.91 -2.22
C ARG A 105 16.81 -12.40 -1.94
N ASP A 106 15.89 -12.80 -1.06
CA ASP A 106 15.60 -14.22 -0.78
C ASP A 106 14.82 -14.93 -1.91
N SER A 107 13.92 -14.22 -2.59
CA SER A 107 13.20 -14.74 -3.77
C SER A 107 14.17 -15.04 -4.93
N MET A 108 15.20 -14.22 -5.12
CA MET A 108 16.21 -14.44 -6.15
C MET A 108 17.06 -15.70 -5.87
N ILE A 109 17.30 -16.03 -4.59
CA ILE A 109 18.06 -17.22 -4.18
C ILE A 109 17.24 -18.52 -4.35
N ARG A 110 15.91 -18.46 -4.24
CA ARG A 110 15.05 -19.64 -4.45
C ARG A 110 14.80 -20.01 -5.92
N SER A 111 15.08 -19.13 -6.88
CA SER A 111 14.84 -19.44 -8.31
C SER A 111 15.98 -20.21 -9.01
N LEU A 112 17.14 -20.41 -8.36
CA LEU A 112 18.29 -21.10 -8.97
C LEU A 112 18.32 -22.63 -8.75
N PHE A 113 17.33 -23.22 -8.08
CA PHE A 113 17.27 -24.67 -7.82
C PHE A 113 16.01 -25.36 -8.34
N ARG A 114 15.49 -24.95 -9.51
CA ARG A 114 14.51 -25.76 -10.25
C ARG A 114 15.10 -26.23 -11.58
N ARG A 115 15.90 -27.30 -11.52
CA ARG A 115 16.04 -28.26 -12.63
C ARG A 115 14.77 -29.15 -12.66
N PRO A 116 14.25 -29.45 -13.86
CA PRO A 116 14.49 -30.76 -14.48
C PRO A 116 14.89 -30.59 -15.97
N GLU A 117 15.90 -31.28 -16.47
CA GLU A 117 15.82 -32.60 -17.13
C GLU A 117 14.97 -32.67 -18.41
N GLN A 118 15.59 -33.26 -19.44
CA GLN A 118 15.04 -33.99 -20.60
C GLN A 118 14.91 -33.32 -21.99
N SER A 119 15.80 -33.83 -22.87
CA SER A 119 15.50 -34.51 -24.14
C SER A 119 15.29 -33.67 -25.40
N GLY A 120 16.20 -33.89 -26.35
CA GLY A 120 16.15 -33.46 -27.74
C GLY A 120 17.53 -33.57 -28.37
#